data_AF-A0A958UTX4-F1
#
_entry.id   AF-A0A958UTX4-F1
#
_cell.length_a   1.000
_cell.length_b   1.000
_cell.length_c   1.000
_cell.angle_alpha   90.00
_cell.angle_beta   90.00
_cell.angle_gamma   90.00
#
_symmetry.space_group_name_H-M   'P 1'
#
loop_
_entity.id
_entity.type
_entity.pdbx_description
1 polymer ?
#
loop_
_entity_poly.entity_id
_entity_poly.type
_entity_poly.pdbx_seq_one_letter_code
_entity_poly.pdbx_strand_id
1 'polypeptide(L)' 'MSETAQSVWNSCLEFIKDNIQPQAYKTWFEPIVAVKLTNNVLSI' A
#
# COMPACT_ATOMS: atom_id res chain seq x y z
N MET A 1 -1.45 2.17 18.86
CA MET A 1 -0.60 1.26 18.07
C MET A 1 0.27 2.12 17.18
N SER A 2 1.56 1.80 17.02
CA SER A 2 2.44 2.57 16.12
C SER A 2 2.13 2.19 14.68
N GLU A 3 1.68 3.13 13.88
CA GLU A 3 1.47 2.93 12.44
C GLU A 3 2.81 2.56 11.79
N THR A 4 2.91 1.34 11.24
CA THR A 4 4.08 0.91 10.48
C THR A 4 3.89 1.23 9.01
N ALA A 5 5.00 1.33 8.27
CA ALA A 5 4.95 1.53 6.82
C ALA A 5 4.09 0.45 6.13
N GLN A 6 4.22 -0.81 6.58
CA GLN A 6 3.38 -1.90 6.09
C GLN A 6 1.90 -1.74 6.45
N SER A 7 1.56 -1.32 7.67
CA SER A 7 0.17 -1.14 8.10
C SER A 7 -0.55 -0.09 7.24
N VAL A 8 0.11 1.05 7.02
CA VAL A 8 -0.43 2.14 6.19
C VAL A 8 -0.54 1.69 4.73
N TRP A 9 0.48 1.01 4.19
CA TRP A 9 0.45 0.53 2.82
C TRP A 9 -0.63 -0.53 2.58
N ASN A 10 -0.82 -1.46 3.51
CA ASN A 10 -1.89 -2.45 3.42
C ASN A 10 -3.27 -1.79 3.37
N SER A 11 -3.47 -0.74 4.17
CA SER A 11 -4.72 0.03 4.15
C SER A 11 -4.93 0.73 2.79
N CYS A 12 -3.85 1.26 2.20
CA CYS A 12 -3.90 1.81 0.84
C CYS A 12 -4.17 0.73 -0.21
N LEU A 13 -3.56 -0.45 -0.09
CA LEU A 13 -3.75 -1.57 -1.00
C LEU A 13 -5.20 -2.08 -0.98
N GLU A 14 -5.83 -2.18 0.19
CA GLU A 14 -7.25 -2.53 0.31
C GLU A 14 -8.13 -1.51 -0.43
N PHE A 15 -7.90 -0.22 -0.21
CA PHE A 15 -8.61 0.83 -0.94
C PHE A 15 -8.39 0.74 -2.45
N ILE A 16 -7.15 0.58 -2.91
CA ILE A 16 -6.83 0.50 -4.33
C ILE A 16 -7.48 -0.74 -4.96
N LYS A 17 -7.41 -1.89 -4.30
CA LYS A 17 -7.99 -3.16 -4.75
C LYS A 17 -9.49 -3.07 -5.00
N ASP A 18 -10.20 -2.30 -4.17
CA ASP A 18 -11.65 -2.10 -4.32
C ASP A 18 -12.01 -1.11 -5.44
N ASN A 19 -11.06 -0.26 -5.86
CA ASN A 19 -11.29 0.81 -6.84
C ASN A 19 -10.76 0.50 -8.25
N ILE A 20 -9.92 -0.53 -8.43
CA ILE A 20 -9.35 -0.89 -9.74
C ILE A 20 -9.61 -2.34 -10.10
N GLN A 21 -9.42 -2.67 -11.39
CA GLN A 21 -9.59 -4.04 -11.85
C GLN A 21 -8.57 -4.99 -11.19
N PRO A 22 -8.97 -6.22 -10.80
CA PRO A 22 -8.08 -7.17 -10.13
C PRO A 22 -6.78 -7.44 -10.88
N GLN A 23 -6.81 -7.47 -12.21
CA GLN A 23 -5.62 -7.67 -13.04
C GLN A 23 -4.64 -6.50 -12.94
N ALA A 24 -5.14 -5.26 -12.92
CA ALA A 24 -4.31 -4.07 -12.78
C ALA A 24 -3.69 -4.00 -11.38
N TYR A 25 -4.47 -4.33 -10.34
CA TYR A 25 -3.98 -4.44 -8.97
C TYR A 25 -2.83 -5.45 -8.84
N LYS A 26 -3.04 -6.67 -9.33
CA LYS A 26 -2.02 -7.73 -9.28
C LYS A 26 -0.75 -7.37 -10.03
N THR A 27 -0.87 -6.68 -11.16
CA THR A 27 0.29 -6.36 -12.00
C THR A 27 1.11 -5.20 -11.40
N TRP A 28 0.44 -4.17 -10.89
CA TRP A 28 1.09 -2.90 -10.55
C TRP A 28 1.25 -2.63 -9.06
N PHE A 29 0.45 -3.26 -8.19
CA PHE A 29 0.38 -2.92 -6.77
C PHE A 29 0.70 -4.10 -5.83
N GLU A 30 0.34 -5.33 -6.22
CA GLU A 30 0.65 -6.54 -5.45
C GLU A 30 2.16 -6.76 -5.16
N PRO A 31 3.10 -6.49 -6.09
CA PRO A 31 4.54 -6.69 -5.79
C PRO A 31 5.18 -5.53 -5.02
N ILE A 32 4.47 -4.40 -4.82
CA ILE A 32 5.03 -3.20 -4.20
C ILE A 32 4.95 -3.32 -2.67
N VAL A 33 6.05 -3.01 -1.98
CA VAL A 33 6.16 -3.08 -0.52
C VAL A 33 6.63 -1.76 0.08
N ALA A 34 5.99 -1.33 1.17
CA ALA A 34 6.42 -0.11 1.84
C ALA A 34 7.72 -0.29 2.61
N VAL A 35 8.68 0.60 2.33
CA VAL A 35 10.04 0.59 2.86
C VAL A 35 10.14 1.44 4.13
N LYS A 36 9.49 2.60 4.15
CA LYS A 36 9.62 3.56 5.26
C LYS A 36 8.39 4.44 5.40
N LEU A 37 8.04 4.76 6.64
CA LEU A 37 7.03 5.76 6.97
C LEU A 37 7.71 6.83 7.84
N THR A 38 7.67 8.08 7.41
CA THR A 38 8.27 9.21 8.16
C THR A 38 7.43 10.44 7.96
N ASN A 39 6.98 11.06 9.06
CA ASN A 39 6.16 12.28 9.03
C ASN A 39 4.98 12.17 8.06
N ASN A 40 4.24 11.05 8.10
CA ASN A 40 3.11 10.76 7.21
C ASN A 40 3.44 10.62 5.71
N VAL A 41 4.73 10.55 5.36
CA VAL A 41 5.18 10.21 4.01
C VAL A 41 5.55 8.74 3.96
N LEU A 42 4.86 7.99 3.10
CA LEU A 42 5.13 6.59 2.83
C LEU A 42 6.10 6.48 1.65
N SER A 43 7.20 5.77 1.84
CA SER A 43 8.17 5.42 0.79
C SER A 43 8.00 3.96 0.40
N ILE A 44 7.94 3.70 -0.90
CA ILE A 44 7.64 2.42 -1.54
C ILE A 44 8.73 2.08 -2.55
#